data_AF-A0A7S4NPS2-F1
#
_entry.id   AF-A0A7S4NPS2-F1
#
_cell.length_a   1.000
_cell.length_b   1.000
_cell.length_c   1.000
_cell.angle_alpha   90.00
_cell.angle_beta   90.00
_cell.angle_gamma   90.00
#
_symmetry.space_group_name_H-M   'P 1'
#
loop_
_entity.id
_entity.type
_entity.pdbx_description
1 polymer ?
#
loop_
_entity_poly.entity_id
_entity_poly.type
_entity_poly.pdbx_seq_one_letter_code
_entity_poly.pdbx_strand_id
1 'polypeptide(L)'
;ATSQLQFDKEKFPPRNATFKRHNPVFTRPREEWGKWCDALGFDYHTDPDGHPYWFDDAVVFFTSNQIQQLQVATYELHHLCLEVINRVIDDDEALMKLGIPGYGLPLVRHSWKRKNIDQQSLYGRFDLMFEGQSPPILLEYNADTPTTLIESASVQKKWLELALPSKQFQAFLHS
;
A
#
# COMPACT_ATOMS: atom_id res chain seq x y z
N ALA A 1 -22.30 26.60 -9.96
CA ALA A 1 -23.01 25.44 -10.51
C ALA A 1 -22.37 24.19 -9.92
N THR A 2 -23.04 23.57 -8.94
CA THR A 2 -22.55 22.35 -8.29
C THR A 2 -22.79 21.20 -9.25
N SER A 3 -21.77 20.86 -10.03
CA SER A 3 -21.75 19.62 -10.81
C SER A 3 -21.90 18.46 -9.81
N GLN A 4 -23.09 17.84 -9.77
CA GLN A 4 -23.25 16.56 -9.09
C GLN A 4 -22.35 15.56 -9.83
N LEU A 5 -21.27 15.15 -9.20
CA LEU A 5 -20.49 13.99 -9.63
C LEU A 5 -21.46 12.80 -9.74
N GLN A 6 -21.88 12.47 -10.95
CA GLN A 6 -22.66 11.27 -11.20
C GLN A 6 -21.75 10.07 -10.93
N PHE A 7 -22.02 9.38 -9.82
CA PHE A 7 -21.38 8.12 -9.47
C PHE A 7 -21.90 7.03 -10.41
N ASP A 8 -21.15 6.76 -11.47
CA ASP A 8 -21.42 5.66 -12.39
C ASP A 8 -20.99 4.34 -11.73
N LYS A 9 -21.97 3.65 -11.13
CA LYS A 9 -21.74 2.36 -10.48
C LYS A 9 -21.33 1.26 -11.45
N GLU A 10 -21.57 1.40 -12.75
CA GLU A 10 -21.22 0.39 -13.75
C GLU A 10 -19.71 0.38 -14.08
N LYS A 11 -18.99 1.45 -13.71
CA LYS A 11 -17.51 1.48 -13.80
C LYS A 11 -16.81 0.70 -12.69
N PHE A 12 -17.54 0.33 -11.64
CA PHE A 12 -16.98 -0.47 -10.56
C PHE A 12 -17.25 -1.96 -10.81
N PRO A 13 -16.26 -2.82 -10.59
CA PRO A 13 -16.50 -4.24 -10.65
C PRO A 13 -17.58 -4.62 -9.63
N PRO A 14 -18.47 -5.57 -9.98
CA PRO A 14 -19.53 -5.99 -9.07
C PRO A 14 -18.92 -6.55 -7.78
N ARG A 15 -19.65 -6.48 -6.66
CA ARG A 15 -19.15 -6.93 -5.34
C ARG A 15 -18.66 -8.38 -5.29
N ASN A 16 -19.07 -9.21 -6.25
CA ASN A 16 -18.68 -10.61 -6.42
C ASN A 16 -17.68 -10.84 -7.57
N ALA A 17 -17.04 -9.78 -8.09
CA ALA A 17 -16.01 -9.90 -9.10
C ALA A 17 -14.86 -10.77 -8.59
N THR A 18 -14.46 -11.74 -9.41
CA THR A 18 -13.32 -12.61 -9.12
C THR A 18 -12.08 -12.02 -9.77
N PHE A 19 -11.09 -11.67 -8.98
CA PHE A 19 -9.79 -11.19 -9.46
C PHE A 19 -8.79 -12.33 -9.45
N LYS A 20 -7.96 -12.40 -10.49
CA LYS A 20 -6.84 -13.34 -10.50
C LYS A 20 -5.67 -12.72 -9.75
N ARG A 21 -5.19 -13.40 -8.71
CA ARG A 21 -3.94 -13.00 -8.04
C ARG A 21 -2.77 -13.10 -9.01
N HIS A 22 -1.82 -12.18 -8.90
CA HIS A 22 -0.51 -12.38 -9.49
C HIS A 22 0.10 -13.67 -8.91
N ASN A 23 0.50 -14.57 -9.79
CA ASN A 23 1.07 -15.84 -9.37
C ASN A 23 2.51 -15.60 -8.89
N PRO A 24 2.84 -15.95 -7.64
CA PRO A 24 4.22 -15.92 -7.21
C PRO A 24 5.03 -16.97 -7.95
N VAL A 25 6.29 -16.64 -8.18
CA VAL A 25 7.33 -17.59 -8.56
C VAL A 25 8.02 -18.03 -7.29
N PHE A 26 8.11 -19.34 -7.09
CA PHE A 26 8.76 -19.91 -5.92
C PHE A 26 10.24 -20.18 -6.17
N THR A 27 11.08 -19.75 -5.23
CA THR A 27 12.52 -20.05 -5.17
C THR A 27 12.80 -20.96 -3.97
N ARG A 28 14.07 -21.28 -3.70
CA ARG A 28 14.42 -21.84 -2.39
C ARG A 28 14.65 -20.68 -1.42
N PRO A 29 14.28 -20.82 -0.14
CA PRO A 29 14.72 -19.88 0.88
C PRO A 29 16.25 -19.81 0.89
N ARG A 30 16.77 -18.60 1.06
CA ARG A 30 18.20 -18.35 1.27
C ARG A 30 18.62 -18.83 2.64
N GLU A 31 19.86 -19.27 2.74
CA GLU A 31 20.44 -19.61 4.03
C GLU A 31 20.45 -18.39 4.95
N GLU A 32 20.14 -18.63 6.22
CA GLU A 32 20.25 -17.62 7.29
C GLU A 32 19.38 -16.38 7.07
N TRP A 33 18.22 -16.53 6.40
CA TRP A 33 17.39 -15.39 6.07
C TRP A 33 16.88 -14.61 7.29
N GLY A 34 16.52 -15.32 8.36
CA GLY A 34 16.18 -14.71 9.64
C GLY A 34 17.33 -13.86 10.21
N LYS A 35 18.57 -14.36 10.16
CA LYS A 35 19.73 -13.63 10.74
C LYS A 35 19.97 -12.27 10.09
N TRP A 36 19.79 -12.16 8.77
CA TRP A 36 19.94 -10.85 8.12
C TRP A 36 18.69 -9.98 8.29
N CYS A 37 17.48 -10.55 8.46
CA CYS A 37 16.30 -9.79 8.88
C CYS A 37 16.55 -9.16 10.26
N ASP A 38 17.02 -9.94 11.23
CA ASP A 38 17.37 -9.46 12.57
C ASP A 38 18.41 -8.32 12.52
N ALA A 39 19.45 -8.49 11.70
CA ALA A 39 20.49 -7.48 11.52
C ALA A 39 19.98 -6.16 10.90
N LEU A 40 18.85 -6.20 10.19
CA LEU A 40 18.16 -5.02 9.64
C LEU A 40 17.10 -4.44 10.60
N GLY A 41 16.92 -5.03 11.78
CA GLY A 41 15.90 -4.63 12.75
C GLY A 41 14.50 -5.13 12.42
N PHE A 42 14.37 -6.15 11.57
CA PHE A 42 13.12 -6.81 11.23
C PHE A 42 12.97 -8.10 12.05
N ASP A 43 12.83 -7.96 13.37
CA ASP A 43 12.79 -9.05 14.35
C ASP A 43 11.41 -9.74 14.47
N TYR A 44 10.41 -9.24 13.75
CA TYR A 44 9.07 -9.82 13.62
C TYR A 44 8.87 -10.54 12.28
N HIS A 45 9.96 -11.02 11.68
CA HIS A 45 9.94 -11.74 10.40
C HIS A 45 9.27 -13.13 10.49
N THR A 46 9.10 -13.64 11.71
CA THR A 46 8.40 -14.88 12.08
C THR A 46 7.49 -14.57 13.26
N ASP A 47 6.26 -15.07 13.24
CA ASP A 47 5.30 -14.86 14.31
C ASP A 47 5.61 -15.74 15.55
N PRO A 48 4.96 -15.48 16.70
CA PRO A 48 5.20 -16.25 17.93
C PRO A 48 4.88 -17.75 17.83
N ASP A 49 4.01 -18.15 16.89
CA ASP A 49 3.63 -19.54 16.65
C ASP A 49 4.59 -20.26 15.68
N GLY A 50 5.61 -19.53 15.17
CA GLY A 50 6.65 -20.04 14.29
C GLY A 50 6.30 -19.97 12.81
N HIS A 51 5.19 -19.33 12.43
CA HIS A 51 4.84 -19.10 11.03
C HIS A 51 5.61 -17.91 10.46
N PRO A 52 6.14 -18.03 9.23
CA PRO A 52 6.83 -16.92 8.59
C PRO A 52 5.85 -15.77 8.29
N TYR A 53 6.18 -14.57 8.77
CA TYR A 53 5.53 -13.34 8.32
C TYR A 53 6.09 -12.89 6.97
N TRP A 54 7.40 -13.08 6.77
CA TRP A 54 8.11 -12.84 5.52
C TRP A 54 8.41 -14.16 4.79
N PHE A 55 8.06 -14.21 3.51
CA PHE A 55 8.33 -15.36 2.64
C PHE A 55 9.54 -15.08 1.73
N ASP A 56 10.71 -15.57 2.12
CA ASP A 56 11.95 -15.39 1.34
C ASP A 56 11.95 -16.16 0.01
N ASP A 57 11.09 -17.17 -0.11
CA ASP A 57 11.02 -18.12 -1.20
C ASP A 57 9.94 -17.82 -2.24
N ALA A 58 9.32 -16.64 -2.19
CA ALA A 58 8.27 -16.25 -3.12
C ALA A 58 8.51 -14.85 -3.70
N VAL A 59 8.30 -14.70 -5.01
CA VAL A 59 8.54 -13.45 -5.74
C VAL A 59 7.38 -13.16 -6.68
N VAL A 60 6.89 -11.94 -6.67
CA VAL A 60 5.90 -11.47 -7.63
C VAL A 60 6.54 -10.48 -8.58
N PHE A 61 6.37 -10.71 -9.88
CA PHE A 61 6.89 -9.83 -10.92
C PHE A 61 5.82 -8.87 -11.42
N PHE A 62 6.25 -7.63 -11.64
CA PHE A 62 5.47 -6.61 -12.31
C PHE A 62 6.25 -6.13 -13.54
N THR A 63 5.53 -5.88 -14.62
CA THR A 63 6.10 -5.17 -15.77
C THR A 63 6.26 -3.69 -15.44
N SER A 64 7.15 -2.98 -16.14
CA SER A 64 7.30 -1.53 -15.96
C SER A 64 5.99 -0.76 -16.19
N ASN A 65 5.16 -1.21 -17.13
CA ASN A 65 3.84 -0.63 -17.38
C ASN A 65 2.89 -0.82 -16.17
N GLN A 66 2.89 -2.01 -15.57
CA GLN A 66 2.09 -2.27 -14.37
C GLN A 66 2.55 -1.42 -13.17
N ILE A 67 3.87 -1.27 -12.97
CA ILE A 67 4.41 -0.37 -11.94
C ILE A 67 3.98 1.07 -12.19
N GLN A 68 4.05 1.54 -13.44
CA GLN A 68 3.61 2.89 -13.79
C GLN A 68 2.11 3.09 -13.52
N GLN A 69 1.26 2.11 -13.85
CA GLN A 69 -0.18 2.17 -13.56
C GLN A 69 -0.45 2.29 -12.06
N LEU A 70 0.23 1.48 -11.22
CA LEU A 70 0.12 1.56 -9.76
C LEU A 70 0.59 2.93 -9.23
N GLN A 71 1.69 3.46 -9.76
CA GLN A 71 2.22 4.76 -9.36
C GLN A 71 1.24 5.90 -9.69
N VAL A 72 0.70 5.94 -10.90
CA VAL A 72 -0.29 6.95 -11.30
C VAL A 72 -1.54 6.86 -10.44
N ALA A 73 -2.05 5.64 -10.24
CA ALA A 73 -3.25 5.44 -9.43
C ALA A 73 -3.04 5.85 -7.97
N THR A 74 -1.90 5.52 -7.34
CA THR A 74 -1.64 5.90 -5.95
C THR A 74 -1.51 7.42 -5.76
N TYR A 75 -0.92 8.14 -6.72
CA TYR A 75 -0.93 9.60 -6.70
C TYR A 75 -2.35 10.18 -6.84
N GLU A 76 -3.13 9.69 -7.79
CA GLU A 76 -4.51 10.15 -7.99
C GLU A 76 -5.38 9.88 -6.77
N LEU A 77 -5.31 8.66 -6.20
CA LEU A 77 -6.03 8.28 -4.99
C LEU A 77 -5.67 9.17 -3.81
N HIS A 78 -4.37 9.46 -3.60
CA HIS A 78 -3.94 10.35 -2.54
C HIS A 78 -4.53 11.77 -2.73
N HIS A 79 -4.45 12.31 -3.95
CA HIS A 79 -5.04 13.61 -4.27
C HIS A 79 -6.55 13.64 -4.01
N LEU A 80 -7.30 12.61 -4.44
CA LEU A 80 -8.72 12.49 -4.20
C LEU A 80 -9.06 12.45 -2.69
N CYS A 81 -8.26 11.74 -1.89
CA CYS A 81 -8.42 11.75 -0.43
C CYS A 81 -8.25 13.16 0.13
N LEU A 82 -7.22 13.91 -0.28
CA LEU A 82 -7.02 15.30 0.16
C LEU A 82 -8.18 16.21 -0.28
N GLU A 83 -8.71 16.03 -1.49
CA GLU A 83 -9.87 16.79 -1.96
C GLU A 83 -11.13 16.50 -1.13
N VAL A 84 -11.38 15.24 -0.81
CA VAL A 84 -12.51 14.86 0.05
C VAL A 84 -12.40 15.56 1.39
N ILE A 85 -11.23 15.51 2.05
CA ILE A 85 -11.01 16.20 3.32
C ILE A 85 -11.23 17.71 3.17
N ASN A 86 -10.68 18.34 2.13
CA ASN A 86 -10.90 19.78 1.88
C ASN A 86 -12.38 20.15 1.73
N ARG A 87 -13.22 19.26 1.17
CA ARG A 87 -14.66 19.51 1.01
C ARG A 87 -15.43 19.36 2.33
N VAL A 88 -15.00 18.45 3.20
CA VAL A 88 -15.76 18.11 4.42
C VAL A 88 -15.21 18.74 5.70
N ILE A 89 -14.01 19.35 5.68
CA ILE A 89 -13.33 19.80 6.89
C ILE A 89 -14.13 20.83 7.71
N ASP A 90 -14.94 21.66 7.06
CA ASP A 90 -15.80 22.65 7.71
C ASP A 90 -17.26 22.18 7.89
N ASP A 91 -17.57 20.92 7.56
CA ASP A 91 -18.90 20.29 7.70
C ASP A 91 -18.92 19.32 8.89
N ASP A 92 -19.52 19.75 10.00
CA ASP A 92 -19.68 18.93 11.22
C ASP A 92 -20.40 17.61 10.95
N GLU A 93 -21.47 17.62 10.14
CA GLU A 93 -22.28 16.42 9.87
C GLU A 93 -21.46 15.41 9.05
N ALA A 94 -20.72 15.87 8.05
CA ALA A 94 -19.85 15.02 7.25
C ALA A 94 -18.70 14.43 8.08
N LEU A 95 -18.05 15.21 8.93
CA LEU A 95 -16.98 14.71 9.81
C LEU A 95 -17.51 13.71 10.84
N MET A 96 -18.72 13.92 11.38
CA MET A 96 -19.36 12.94 12.26
C MET A 96 -19.71 11.64 11.54
N LYS A 97 -20.14 11.69 10.27
CA LYS A 97 -20.33 10.49 9.44
C LYS A 97 -19.03 9.72 9.18
N LEU A 98 -17.88 10.40 9.20
CA LEU A 98 -16.56 9.78 9.17
C LEU A 98 -16.10 9.23 10.53
N GLY A 99 -16.95 9.27 11.55
CA GLY A 99 -16.67 8.72 12.87
C GLY A 99 -15.90 9.66 13.80
N ILE A 100 -15.73 10.94 13.43
CA ILE A 100 -15.04 11.90 14.29
C ILE A 100 -16.02 12.38 15.37
N PRO A 101 -15.72 12.19 16.67
CA PRO A 101 -16.61 12.63 17.74
C PRO A 101 -16.63 14.15 17.84
N GLY A 102 -17.73 14.72 18.35
CA GLY A 102 -17.94 16.18 18.40
C GLY A 102 -16.80 16.96 19.08
N TYR A 103 -16.20 16.41 20.13
CA TYR A 103 -15.05 17.04 20.82
C TYR A 103 -13.77 17.08 19.97
N GLY A 104 -13.66 16.21 18.95
CA GLY A 104 -12.50 16.14 18.05
C GLY A 104 -12.58 17.09 16.85
N LEU A 105 -13.77 17.60 16.51
CA LEU A 105 -13.98 18.44 15.32
C LEU A 105 -13.08 19.70 15.30
N PRO A 106 -12.95 20.47 16.40
CA PRO A 106 -12.08 21.65 16.40
C PRO A 106 -10.61 21.28 16.20
N LEU A 107 -10.16 20.15 16.75
CA LEU A 107 -8.77 19.68 16.67
C LEU A 107 -8.41 19.25 15.25
N VAL A 108 -9.29 18.47 14.60
CA VAL A 108 -9.08 18.01 13.22
C VAL A 108 -9.03 19.19 12.25
N ARG A 109 -9.94 20.17 12.39
CA ARG A 109 -9.89 21.43 11.63
C ARG A 109 -8.59 22.19 11.82
N HIS A 110 -8.21 22.35 13.08
CA HIS A 110 -7.01 23.11 13.43
C HIS A 110 -5.76 22.44 12.85
N SER A 111 -5.65 21.11 12.97
CA SER A 111 -4.58 20.31 12.36
C SER A 111 -4.54 20.52 10.84
N TRP A 112 -5.68 20.37 10.16
CA TRP A 112 -5.76 20.51 8.70
C TRP A 112 -5.35 21.91 8.22
N LYS A 113 -5.86 22.97 8.85
CA LYS A 113 -5.55 24.36 8.47
C LYS A 113 -4.09 24.75 8.74
N ARG A 114 -3.40 24.05 9.65
CA ARG A 114 -1.96 24.26 9.92
C ARG A 114 -1.02 23.50 8.98
N LYS A 115 -1.51 22.61 8.10
CA LYS A 115 -0.65 21.80 7.21
C LYS A 115 0.38 22.60 6.39
N ASN A 116 0.12 23.87 6.10
CA ASN A 116 1.03 24.73 5.33
C ASN A 116 2.28 25.19 6.09
N ILE A 117 2.37 24.96 7.40
CA ILE A 117 3.43 25.53 8.23
C ILE A 117 4.49 24.48 8.60
N ASP A 118 4.14 23.26 9.04
CA ASP A 118 5.14 22.25 9.50
C ASP A 118 4.67 20.76 9.48
N GLN A 119 3.54 20.40 8.83
CA GLN A 119 2.94 19.06 8.99
C GLN A 119 2.52 18.40 7.66
N GLN A 120 3.50 18.04 6.85
CA GLN A 120 3.26 17.11 5.74
C GLN A 120 3.15 15.68 6.30
N SER A 121 2.17 14.91 5.81
CA SER A 121 2.09 13.47 6.09
C SER A 121 3.38 12.82 5.59
N LEU A 122 4.05 12.03 6.45
CA LEU A 122 5.35 11.44 6.12
C LEU A 122 5.24 10.34 5.06
N TYR A 123 4.35 9.37 5.29
CA TYR A 123 4.01 8.31 4.35
C TYR A 123 2.63 7.72 4.67
N GLY A 124 2.11 6.90 3.77
CA GLY A 124 0.88 6.11 3.94
C GLY A 124 0.96 4.84 3.11
N ARG A 125 0.11 3.85 3.42
CA ARG A 125 0.05 2.56 2.72
C ARG A 125 -1.31 2.39 2.04
N PHE A 126 -1.30 2.16 0.73
CA PHE A 126 -2.50 1.78 0.00
C PHE A 126 -2.59 0.27 -0.11
N ASP A 127 -3.76 -0.26 0.22
CA ASP A 127 -4.10 -1.66 -0.04
C ASP A 127 -4.95 -1.69 -1.31
N LEU A 128 -4.40 -2.31 -2.36
CA LEU A 128 -4.97 -2.30 -3.70
C LEU A 128 -5.27 -3.73 -4.17
N MET A 129 -6.40 -3.89 -4.84
CA MET A 129 -6.65 -5.06 -5.68
C MET A 129 -6.17 -4.75 -7.10
N PHE A 130 -5.27 -5.59 -7.63
CA PHE A 130 -4.70 -5.39 -8.95
C PHE A 130 -4.34 -6.73 -9.61
N GLU A 131 -4.90 -6.97 -10.79
CA GLU A 131 -4.66 -8.18 -11.60
C GLU A 131 -3.72 -7.94 -12.79
N GLY A 132 -3.21 -6.71 -12.92
CA GLY A 132 -2.21 -6.36 -13.92
C GLY A 132 -2.73 -5.94 -15.29
N GLN A 133 -4.05 -5.95 -15.52
CA GLN A 133 -4.70 -5.61 -16.80
C GLN A 133 -5.70 -4.45 -16.65
N SER A 134 -6.49 -4.47 -15.59
CA SER A 134 -7.45 -3.41 -15.25
C SER A 134 -6.85 -2.39 -14.28
N PRO A 135 -7.39 -1.16 -14.21
CA PRO A 135 -6.97 -0.19 -13.21
C PRO A 135 -7.07 -0.76 -11.79
N PRO A 136 -6.11 -0.45 -10.90
CA PRO A 136 -6.14 -0.95 -9.52
C PRO A 136 -7.34 -0.37 -8.77
N ILE A 137 -7.89 -1.18 -7.87
CA ILE A 137 -9.05 -0.81 -7.05
C ILE A 137 -8.57 -0.56 -5.63
N LEU A 138 -8.92 0.60 -5.08
CA LEU A 138 -8.65 0.94 -3.69
C LEU A 138 -9.49 0.07 -2.76
N LEU A 139 -8.84 -0.66 -1.86
CA LEU A 139 -9.48 -1.37 -0.75
C LEU A 139 -9.42 -0.51 0.52
N GLU A 140 -8.23 -0.01 0.84
CA GLU A 140 -7.99 0.81 2.04
C GLU A 140 -6.83 1.78 1.83
N TYR A 141 -6.89 2.94 2.49
CA TYR A 141 -5.76 3.84 2.63
C TYR A 141 -5.38 4.03 4.11
N ASN A 142 -4.29 3.36 4.51
CA ASN A 142 -3.71 3.43 5.84
C ASN A 142 -2.80 4.67 5.94
N ALA A 143 -3.39 5.83 6.27
CA ALA A 143 -2.68 7.12 6.31
C ALA A 143 -2.21 7.54 7.71
N ASP A 144 -2.66 6.86 8.77
CA ASP A 144 -2.38 7.22 10.17
C ASP A 144 -1.24 6.38 10.77
N THR A 145 -1.39 5.05 10.73
CA THR A 145 -0.37 4.11 11.23
C THR A 145 0.05 3.09 10.15
N PRO A 146 0.61 3.56 9.02
CA PRO A 146 1.08 2.65 7.97
C PRO A 146 2.24 1.77 8.46
N THR A 147 2.10 0.44 8.38
CA THR A 147 3.21 -0.51 8.57
C THR A 147 3.92 -0.79 7.25
N THR A 148 4.90 -1.70 7.21
CA THR A 148 5.61 -2.23 6.02
C THR A 148 6.79 -1.41 5.45
N LEU A 149 7.24 -0.36 6.14
CA LEU A 149 8.33 0.48 5.64
C LEU A 149 9.70 -0.25 5.66
N ILE A 150 10.01 -0.99 6.73
CA ILE A 150 11.28 -1.73 6.84
C ILE A 150 11.33 -2.85 5.79
N GLU A 151 10.21 -3.54 5.63
CA GLU A 151 10.01 -4.63 4.69
C GLU A 151 10.26 -4.16 3.25
N SER A 152 9.63 -3.05 2.87
CA SER A 152 9.73 -2.52 1.51
C SER A 152 11.04 -1.77 1.22
N ALA A 153 11.59 -1.02 2.19
CA ALA A 153 12.77 -0.19 1.95
C ALA A 153 14.10 -0.93 2.16
N SER A 154 14.16 -1.85 3.12
CA SER A 154 15.42 -2.51 3.53
C SER A 154 15.45 -3.99 3.19
N VAL A 155 14.41 -4.73 3.60
CA VAL A 155 14.38 -6.20 3.46
C VAL A 155 14.25 -6.62 2.00
N GLN A 156 13.30 -6.05 1.23
CA GLN A 156 13.16 -6.32 -0.21
C GLN A 156 14.44 -6.01 -0.99
N LYS A 157 15.13 -4.92 -0.65
CA LYS A 157 16.41 -4.57 -1.28
C LYS A 157 17.49 -5.61 -0.98
N LYS A 158 17.66 -5.98 0.30
CA LYS A 158 18.64 -6.99 0.71
C LYS A 158 18.35 -8.34 0.05
N TRP A 159 17.08 -8.73 0.01
CA TRP A 159 16.60 -9.92 -0.68
C TRP A 159 17.04 -9.92 -2.15
N LEU A 160 16.84 -8.80 -2.86
CA LEU A 160 17.18 -8.68 -4.27
C LEU A 160 18.70 -8.75 -4.50
N GLU A 161 19.49 -8.08 -3.67
CA GLU A 161 20.96 -8.14 -3.72
C GLU A 161 21.51 -9.56 -3.56
N LEU A 162 20.87 -10.38 -2.73
CA LEU A 162 21.21 -11.79 -2.55
C LEU A 162 20.62 -12.68 -3.67
N ALA A 163 19.46 -12.32 -4.21
CA ALA A 163 18.77 -13.04 -5.28
C ALA A 163 19.58 -13.01 -6.58
N LEU A 164 19.96 -11.81 -7.02
CA LEU A 164 20.54 -11.54 -8.33
C LEU A 164 21.75 -12.41 -8.65
N PRO A 165 22.78 -12.56 -7.79
CA PRO A 165 23.93 -13.39 -8.13
C PRO A 165 23.65 -14.90 -8.06
N SER A 166 22.50 -15.34 -7.51
CA SER A 166 22.23 -16.77 -7.35
C SER A 166 21.95 -17.44 -8.71
N LYS A 167 22.58 -18.60 -8.93
CA LYS A 167 22.37 -19.38 -10.18
C LYS A 167 20.90 -19.75 -10.39
N GLN A 168 20.16 -20.01 -9.30
CA GLN A 168 18.75 -20.33 -9.35
C GLN A 168 17.92 -19.16 -9.90
N PHE A 169 18.15 -17.95 -9.38
CA PHE A 169 17.40 -16.77 -9.84
C PHE A 169 17.79 -16.37 -11.26
N GLN A 170 19.08 -16.49 -11.62
CA GLN A 170 19.53 -16.26 -12.99
C GLN A 170 18.91 -17.24 -13.99
N ALA A 171 18.84 -18.54 -13.65
CA ALA A 171 18.16 -19.53 -14.48
C ALA A 171 16.67 -19.19 -14.68
N PHE A 172 16.01 -18.67 -13.64
CA PHE A 172 14.63 -18.18 -13.74
C PHE A 172 14.48 -16.95 -14.64
N LEU A 173 15.36 -15.95 -14.52
CA LEU A 173 15.28 -14.74 -15.36
C LEU A 173 15.43 -15.03 -16.86
N HIS A 174 16.01 -16.18 -17.21
CA HIS A 174 16.26 -16.61 -18.60
C HIS A 174 15.34 -17.74 -19.09
N SER A 175 14.37 -18.19 -18.28
CA SER A 175 13.35 -19.18 -18.67
C SER A 175 12.09 -18.51 -19.20
#